data_AF-A0A958WXC9-F1
#
_entry.id   AF-A0A958WXC9-F1
#
_cell.length_a   1.000
_cell.length_b   1.000
_cell.length_c   1.000
_cell.angle_alpha   90.00
_cell.angle_beta   90.00
_cell.angle_gamma   90.00
#
_symmetry.space_group_name_H-M   'P 1'
#
loop_
_entity.id
_entity.type
_entity.pdbx_description
1 polymer ?
#
loop_
_entity_poly.entity_id
_entity_poly.type
_entity_poly.pdbx_seq_one_letter_code
_entity_poly.pdbx_strand_id
1 'polypeptide(L)'
;TAALNPAFAIALNDYSSRRFSRSIANFEKAIAEEPGNDAAHFFAGMACLESSEWEKACQHLEGARKSGGAYASKAAWYLALAYLKMEKREEAKVVLEEFAKAGGSKAGEAKQLLAKL
;
A
#
# COMPACT_ATOMS: atom_id res chain seq x y z
N THR A 1 6.23 28.03 4.28
CA THR A 1 5.74 27.14 3.22
C THR A 1 6.29 25.76 3.53
N ALA A 2 5.44 24.75 3.71
CA ALA A 2 5.93 23.39 3.91
C ALA A 2 6.62 22.97 2.61
N ALA A 3 7.95 22.95 2.62
CA ALA A 3 8.72 22.45 1.48
C ALA A 3 8.27 21.00 1.26
N LEU A 4 7.90 20.66 0.02
CA LEU A 4 7.60 19.29 -0.34
C LEU A 4 8.79 18.43 0.10
N ASN A 5 8.55 17.36 0.86
CA ASN A 5 9.61 16.47 1.31
C ASN A 5 10.45 16.02 0.09
N PRO A 6 11.74 16.40 -0.02
CA PRO A 6 12.53 16.13 -1.21
C PRO A 6 12.71 14.62 -1.43
N ALA A 7 12.75 13.82 -0.35
CA ALA A 7 12.81 12.38 -0.44
C ALA A 7 11.54 11.82 -1.10
N PHE A 8 10.37 12.36 -0.78
CA PHE A 8 9.10 11.94 -1.41
C PHE A 8 9.08 12.20 -2.92
N ALA A 9 9.51 13.39 -3.36
CA ALA A 9 9.57 13.72 -4.79
C ALA A 9 10.57 12.83 -5.55
N ILE A 10 11.76 12.60 -4.97
CA ILE A 10 12.76 11.69 -5.55
C ILE A 10 12.20 10.27 -5.62
N ALA A 11 11.51 9.82 -4.58
CA ALA A 11 10.93 8.48 -4.51
C ALA A 11 9.87 8.26 -5.60
N LEU A 12 9.01 9.25 -5.86
CA LEU A 12 8.03 9.20 -6.96
C LEU A 12 8.70 9.11 -8.33
N ASN A 13 9.78 9.88 -8.55
CA ASN A 13 10.54 9.81 -9.81
C ASN A 13 11.28 8.46 -9.96
N ASP A 14 11.82 7.92 -8.88
CA ASP A 14 12.41 6.58 -8.87
C ASP A 14 11.34 5.50 -9.11
N TYR A 15 10.13 5.64 -8.56
CA TYR A 15 8.99 4.75 -8.79
C TYR A 15 8.56 4.75 -10.26
N SER A 16 8.32 5.93 -10.84
CA SER A 16 7.91 6.07 -12.26
C SER A 16 8.98 5.53 -13.21
N SER A 17 10.24 5.61 -12.82
CA SER A 17 11.37 5.05 -13.56
C SER A 17 11.65 3.57 -13.27
N ARG A 18 10.78 2.89 -12.52
CA ARG A 18 10.93 1.48 -12.10
C ARG A 18 12.21 1.16 -11.32
N ARG A 19 12.83 2.17 -10.68
CA ARG A 19 13.98 2.02 -9.79
C ARG A 19 13.49 1.69 -8.37
N PHE A 20 12.80 0.57 -8.22
CA PHE A 20 12.01 0.26 -7.02
C PHE A 20 12.83 0.27 -5.73
N SER A 21 14.02 -0.34 -5.69
CA SER A 21 14.85 -0.34 -4.47
C SER A 21 15.24 1.08 -4.01
N ARG A 22 15.54 1.98 -4.97
CA ARG A 22 15.83 3.38 -4.64
C ARG A 22 14.57 4.15 -4.23
N SER A 23 13.46 3.86 -4.90
CA SER A 23 12.16 4.44 -4.59
C SER A 23 11.74 4.11 -3.15
N ILE A 24 11.81 2.84 -2.76
CA ILE A 24 11.53 2.36 -1.39
C ILE A 24 12.38 3.12 -0.38
N ALA A 25 13.71 3.15 -0.58
CA ALA A 25 14.61 3.83 0.36
C ALA A 25 14.31 5.33 0.54
N ASN A 26 13.86 6.01 -0.53
CA ASN A 26 13.50 7.43 -0.44
C ASN A 26 12.09 7.63 0.15
N PHE A 27 11.14 6.71 -0.09
CA PHE A 27 9.85 6.75 0.62
C PHE A 27 10.03 6.47 2.12
N GLU A 28 10.87 5.52 2.51
CA GLU A 28 11.17 5.24 3.92
C GLU A 28 11.77 6.46 4.63
N LYS A 29 12.63 7.24 3.95
CA LYS A 29 13.10 8.54 4.45
C LYS A 29 11.97 9.55 4.61
N ALA A 30 11.09 9.67 3.61
CA ALA A 30 9.95 10.57 3.68
C ALA A 30 8.99 10.19 4.83
N ILE A 31 8.77 8.89 5.05
CA ILE A 31 8.00 8.35 6.17
C ILE A 31 8.67 8.64 7.51
N ALA A 32 10.00 8.56 7.59
CA ALA A 32 10.72 8.87 8.83
C ALA A 32 10.54 10.34 9.24
N GLU A 33 10.44 11.26 8.28
CA GLU A 33 10.18 12.68 8.52
C GLU A 33 8.69 12.96 8.78
N GLU A 34 7.80 12.27 8.06
CA GLU A 34 6.35 12.41 8.19
C GLU A 34 5.67 11.04 8.34
N PRO A 35 5.65 10.44 9.56
CA PRO A 35 5.14 9.08 9.76
C PRO A 35 3.68 8.87 9.39
N GLY A 36 2.89 9.95 9.38
CA GLY A 36 1.47 9.96 9.00
C GLY A 36 1.21 10.18 7.51
N ASN A 37 2.23 10.29 6.66
CA ASN A 37 2.08 10.53 5.22
C ASN A 37 1.54 9.27 4.52
N ASP A 38 0.22 9.23 4.30
CA ASP A 38 -0.50 8.09 3.73
C ASP A 38 -0.05 7.77 2.29
N ALA A 39 0.26 8.80 1.50
CA ALA A 39 0.79 8.66 0.15
C ALA A 39 2.17 8.00 0.16
N ALA A 40 3.07 8.40 1.07
CA ALA A 40 4.43 7.85 1.15
C ALA A 40 4.39 6.36 1.51
N HIS A 41 3.58 5.98 2.49
CA HIS A 41 3.31 4.59 2.81
C HIS A 41 2.70 3.83 1.63
N PHE A 42 1.71 4.41 0.95
CA PHE A 42 1.06 3.73 -0.17
C PHE A 42 2.04 3.44 -1.31
N PHE A 43 2.79 4.46 -1.76
CA PHE A 43 3.73 4.28 -2.87
C PHE A 43 4.95 3.44 -2.50
N ALA A 44 5.40 3.46 -1.23
CA ALA A 44 6.39 2.49 -0.74
C ALA A 44 5.87 1.06 -0.87
N GLY A 45 4.62 0.81 -0.42
CA GLY A 45 3.96 -0.47 -0.55
C GLY A 45 3.83 -0.94 -2.00
N MET A 46 3.46 -0.03 -2.91
CA MET A 46 3.40 -0.31 -4.34
C MET A 46 4.79 -0.63 -4.93
N ALA A 47 5.83 0.10 -4.56
CA ALA A 47 7.19 -0.17 -5.00
C ALA A 47 7.66 -1.56 -4.53
N CYS A 48 7.33 -1.94 -3.29
CA CYS A 48 7.60 -3.27 -2.75
C CYS A 48 6.84 -4.38 -3.50
N LEU A 49 5.57 -4.16 -3.88
CA LEU A 49 4.83 -5.12 -4.71
C LEU A 49 5.51 -5.33 -6.07
N GLU A 50 5.92 -4.25 -6.72
CA GLU A 50 6.59 -4.31 -8.02
C GLU A 50 7.98 -4.97 -7.93
N SER A 51 8.66 -4.89 -6.79
CA SER A 51 9.94 -5.57 -6.51
C SER A 51 9.79 -6.94 -5.85
N SER A 52 8.57 -7.46 -5.68
CA SER A 52 8.27 -8.73 -5.01
C SER A 52 8.70 -8.81 -3.54
N GLU A 53 8.85 -7.66 -2.86
CA GLU A 53 9.10 -7.56 -1.42
C GLU A 53 7.76 -7.58 -0.65
N TRP A 54 7.04 -8.71 -0.73
CA TRP A 54 5.64 -8.82 -0.30
C TRP A 54 5.41 -8.50 1.19
N GLU A 55 6.32 -8.92 2.08
CA GLU A 55 6.25 -8.63 3.51
C GLU A 55 6.32 -7.13 3.79
N LYS A 56 7.26 -6.43 3.14
CA LYS A 56 7.39 -4.97 3.28
C LYS A 56 6.22 -4.24 2.62
N ALA A 57 5.73 -4.76 1.50
CA ALA A 57 4.52 -4.23 0.89
C ALA A 57 3.36 -4.26 1.89
N CYS A 58 3.17 -5.37 2.60
CA CYS A 58 2.13 -5.47 3.63
C CYS A 58 2.32 -4.44 4.76
N GLN A 59 3.56 -4.24 5.25
CA GLN A 59 3.85 -3.27 6.31
C GLN A 59 3.50 -1.84 5.90
N HIS A 60 3.94 -1.41 4.73
CA HIS A 60 3.68 -0.06 4.22
C HIS A 60 2.20 0.15 3.86
N LEU A 61 1.56 -0.83 3.22
CA LEU A 61 0.14 -0.74 2.88
C LEU A 61 -0.74 -0.71 4.15
N GLU A 62 -0.36 -1.42 5.21
CA GLU A 62 -1.05 -1.33 6.50
C GLU A 62 -0.87 0.07 7.13
N GLY A 63 0.32 0.68 6.99
CA GLY A 63 0.56 2.07 7.39
C GLY A 63 -0.38 3.06 6.67
N ALA A 64 -0.49 2.94 5.34
CA ALA A 64 -1.39 3.76 4.54
C ALA A 64 -2.86 3.51 4.90
N ARG A 65 -3.26 2.24 5.14
CA ARG A 65 -4.62 1.87 5.54
C ARG A 65 -5.02 2.50 6.88
N LYS A 66 -4.14 2.43 7.89
CA LYS A 66 -4.39 2.96 9.24
C LYS A 66 -4.51 4.48 9.30
N SER A 67 -3.92 5.20 8.34
CA SER A 67 -4.01 6.66 8.29
C SER A 67 -5.44 7.18 8.09
N GLY A 68 -6.33 6.38 7.48
CA GLY A 68 -7.67 6.83 7.06
C GLY A 68 -7.67 7.89 5.95
N GLY A 69 -6.50 8.19 5.36
CA GLY A 69 -6.33 9.21 4.33
C GLY A 69 -6.85 8.80 2.94
N ALA A 70 -6.54 9.62 1.94
CA ALA A 70 -7.01 9.44 0.57
C ALA A 70 -6.53 8.10 -0.05
N TYR A 71 -5.42 7.55 0.43
CA TYR A 71 -4.90 6.27 -0.03
C TYR A 71 -5.37 5.05 0.78
N ALA A 72 -6.07 5.23 1.91
CA ALA A 72 -6.41 4.12 2.81
C ALA A 72 -7.22 3.00 2.15
N SER A 73 -8.24 3.36 1.36
CA SER A 73 -9.05 2.38 0.63
C SER A 73 -8.24 1.63 -0.43
N LYS A 74 -7.41 2.34 -1.21
CA LYS A 74 -6.51 1.70 -2.19
C LYS A 74 -5.51 0.78 -1.49
N ALA A 75 -4.96 1.21 -0.36
CA ALA A 75 -4.01 0.45 0.42
C ALA A 75 -4.62 -0.86 0.93
N ALA A 76 -5.85 -0.84 1.45
CA ALA A 76 -6.57 -2.04 1.87
C ALA A 76 -6.75 -3.04 0.72
N TRP A 77 -7.12 -2.56 -0.48
CA TRP A 77 -7.24 -3.42 -1.66
C TRP A 77 -5.92 -4.12 -2.00
N TYR A 78 -4.83 -3.36 -2.12
CA TYR A 78 -3.53 -3.93 -2.46
C TYR A 78 -2.93 -4.78 -1.34
N LEU A 79 -3.23 -4.49 -0.07
CA LEU A 79 -2.81 -5.30 1.08
C LEU A 79 -3.44 -6.69 1.01
N ALA A 80 -4.74 -6.79 0.73
CA ALA A 80 -5.39 -8.08 0.52
C ALA A 80 -4.73 -8.87 -0.62
N LEU A 81 -4.44 -8.22 -1.75
CA LEU A 81 -3.75 -8.87 -2.87
C LEU A 81 -2.33 -9.32 -2.51
N ALA A 82 -1.60 -8.54 -1.71
CA ALA A 82 -0.28 -8.90 -1.19
C ALA A 82 -0.36 -10.16 -0.33
N TYR A 83 -1.32 -10.22 0.60
CA TYR A 83 -1.56 -11.42 1.41
C TYR A 83 -1.89 -12.65 0.54
N LEU A 84 -2.73 -12.51 -0.49
CA LEU A 84 -3.02 -13.59 -1.42
C LEU A 84 -1.78 -14.09 -2.18
N LYS A 85 -0.88 -13.17 -2.59
CA LYS A 85 0.39 -13.54 -3.23
C LYS A 85 1.31 -14.34 -2.31
N MET A 86 1.19 -14.13 -1.00
CA MET A 86 1.93 -14.84 0.03
C MET A 86 1.20 -16.09 0.56
N GLU A 87 0.09 -16.48 -0.06
CA GLU A 87 -0.81 -17.56 0.40
C GLU A 87 -1.38 -17.37 1.82
N LYS A 88 -1.32 -16.15 2.34
CA LYS A 88 -1.89 -15.73 3.64
C LYS A 88 -3.40 -15.47 3.51
N ARG A 89 -4.15 -16.55 3.29
CA ARG A 89 -5.58 -16.48 2.94
C ARG A 89 -6.44 -15.89 4.05
N GLU A 90 -6.16 -16.21 5.31
CA GLU A 90 -6.95 -15.71 6.44
C GLU A 90 -6.77 -14.20 6.62
N GLU A 91 -5.54 -13.69 6.54
CA GLU A 91 -5.28 -12.25 6.59
C GLU A 91 -5.91 -11.52 5.40
N ALA A 92 -5.83 -12.09 4.19
CA ALA A 92 -6.50 -11.53 3.02
C ALA A 92 -8.02 -11.47 3.21
N LYS A 93 -8.63 -12.52 3.77
CA LYS A 93 -10.07 -12.60 4.02
C LYS A 93 -10.52 -11.49 4.96
N VAL A 94 -9.83 -11.30 6.08
CA VAL A 94 -10.15 -10.22 7.04
C VAL A 94 -10.15 -8.86 6.35
N VAL A 95 -9.09 -8.53 5.60
CA VAL A 95 -8.98 -7.23 4.92
C VAL A 95 -10.05 -7.07 3.84
N LEU A 96 -10.35 -8.12 3.07
CA LEU A 96 -11.38 -8.09 2.03
C LEU A 96 -12.79 -7.93 2.59
N GLU A 97 -13.10 -8.54 3.74
CA GLU A 97 -14.39 -8.39 4.41
C GLU A 97 -14.59 -6.95 4.90
N GLU A 98 -13.58 -6.36 5.53
CA GLU A 98 -13.61 -4.95 5.93
C GLU A 98 -13.78 -4.03 4.72
N PHE A 99 -12.99 -4.26 3.66
CA PHE A 99 -13.04 -3.49 2.42
C PHE A 99 -14.41 -3.59 1.73
N ALA A 100 -14.99 -4.79 1.63
CA ALA A 100 -16.29 -5.00 1.01
C ALA A 100 -17.44 -4.35 1.81
N LYS A 101 -17.34 -4.31 3.15
CA LYS A 101 -18.30 -3.64 4.03
C LYS A 101 -18.26 -2.12 3.88
N ALA A 102 -17.06 -1.54 3.70
CA ALA A 102 -16.91 -0.09 3.49
C ALA A 102 -17.53 0.39 2.16
N GLY A 103 -17.69 -0.50 1.19
CA GLY A 103 -18.27 -0.19 -0.12
C GLY A 103 -17.27 0.47 -1.08
N GLY A 104 -17.75 0.92 -2.24
CA GLY A 104 -16.93 1.59 -3.26
C GLY A 104 -16.71 0.75 -4.53
N SER A 105 -15.83 1.24 -5.42
CA SER A 105 -15.73 0.75 -6.80
C SER A 105 -15.35 -0.72 -6.94
N LYS A 106 -14.59 -1.27 -5.97
CA LYS A 106 -14.12 -2.67 -6.00
C LYS A 106 -14.85 -3.61 -5.03
N ALA A 107 -15.93 -3.17 -4.39
CA ALA A 107 -16.64 -4.01 -3.41
C ALA A 107 -17.18 -5.32 -4.02
N GLY A 108 -17.61 -5.28 -5.29
CA GLY A 108 -18.03 -6.49 -6.02
C GLY A 108 -16.87 -7.47 -6.27
N GLU A 109 -15.71 -6.96 -6.69
CA GLU A 109 -14.49 -7.78 -6.87
C GLU A 109 -14.04 -8.40 -5.55
N ALA A 110 -14.10 -7.66 -4.44
CA ALA A 110 -13.75 -8.17 -3.13
C ALA A 110 -14.66 -9.34 -2.71
N LYS A 111 -15.97 -9.25 -2.93
CA LYS A 111 -16.92 -10.35 -2.68
C LYS A 111 -16.63 -11.58 -3.54
N GLN A 112 -16.25 -11.38 -4.80
CA GLN A 112 -15.88 -12.49 -5.69
C GLN A 112 -14.59 -13.19 -5.25
N LEU A 113 -13.60 -12.44 -4.76
CA LEU A 113 -12.37 -13.01 -4.19
C LEU A 113 -12.68 -13.79 -2.91
N LEU A 114 -13.48 -13.22 -2.00
CA LEU A 114 -13.90 -13.88 -0.76
C LEU A 114 -14.60 -15.23 -1.01
N ALA A 115 -15.42 -15.33 -2.05
CA ALA A 115 -16.10 -16.58 -2.40
C ALA A 115 -15.14 -17.70 -2.88
N LYS A 116 -13.88 -17.37 -3.21
CA LYS A 116 -12.86 -18.31 -3.69
C LYS A 116 -11.82 -18.69 -2.61
N LEU A 117 -11.85 -18.02 -1.46
CA LEU A 117 -10.94 -18.26 -0.34
C LEU A 117 -11.55 -19.27 0.62
#